data_AF-A0A1S1MWA0-F1
#
_entry.id   AF-A0A1S1MWA0-F1
#
_cell.length_a   1.000
_cell.length_b   1.000
_cell.length_c   1.000
_cell.angle_alpha   90.00
_cell.angle_beta   90.00
_cell.angle_gamma   90.00
#
_symmetry.space_group_name_H-M   'P 1'
#
loop_
_entity.id
_entity.type
_entity.pdbx_description
1 polymer ?
#
loop_
_entity_poly.entity_id
_entity_poly.type
_entity_poly.pdbx_seq_one_letter_code
_entity_poly.pdbx_strand_id
1 'polypeptide(L)' 'MNRKKKIYETLKKKDKRANAKLHKSNKPRYISKAQRAALEEEQAAQTTSTVSGASDATSESLRED' A
#
# COMPACT_ATOMS: atom_id res chain seq x y z
N MET A 1 -32.04 -22.32 -0.67
CA MET A 1 -31.27 -21.53 -1.66
C MET A 1 -31.85 -20.11 -1.69
N ASN A 2 -31.28 -19.22 -0.89
CA ASN A 2 -31.73 -17.83 -0.81
C ASN A 2 -30.94 -17.01 -1.84
N ARG A 3 -31.63 -16.17 -2.61
CA ARG A 3 -31.02 -15.32 -3.65
C ARG A 3 -29.78 -14.57 -3.13
N LYS A 4 -29.86 -14.03 -1.91
CA LYS A 4 -28.75 -13.35 -1.23
C LYS A 4 -27.50 -14.25 -1.11
N LYS A 5 -27.63 -15.46 -0.57
CA LYS A 5 -26.49 -16.40 -0.39
C LYS A 5 -25.84 -16.74 -1.72
N LYS A 6 -26.64 -17.00 -2.76
CA LYS A 6 -26.13 -17.29 -4.11
C LYS A 6 -25.31 -16.13 -4.69
N ILE A 7 -25.79 -14.90 -4.52
CA ILE A 7 -25.06 -13.71 -4.97
C ILE A 7 -23.72 -13.59 -4.23
N TYR A 8 -23.71 -13.71 -2.90
CA TYR A 8 -22.46 -13.65 -2.11
C TYR A 8 -21.44 -14.70 -2.53
N GLU A 9 -21.86 -15.95 -2.70
CA GLU A 9 -20.98 -17.04 -3.13
C GLU A 9 -20.39 -16.80 -4.52
N THR A 10 -21.20 -16.30 -5.46
CA THR A 10 -20.73 -16.00 -6.82
C THR A 10 -19.73 -14.85 -6.85
N LEU A 11 -19.97 -13.77 -6.11
CA LEU A 11 -19.03 -12.65 -5.98
C LEU A 11 -17.70 -13.11 -5.37
N LYS A 12 -17.76 -13.81 -4.23
CA LYS A 12 -16.56 -14.35 -3.56
C LYS A 12 -15.76 -15.28 -4.46
N LYS A 13 -16.42 -16.09 -5.29
CA LYS A 13 -15.75 -16.97 -6.26
C LYS A 13 -15.07 -16.18 -7.38
N LYS A 14 -15.66 -15.07 -7.84
CA LYS A 14 -15.04 -14.16 -8.82
C LYS A 14 -13.82 -13.46 -8.23
N ASP A 15 -13.93 -12.92 -7.02
CA ASP A 15 -12.83 -12.23 -6.35
C ASP A 15 -11.64 -13.16 -6.13
N LYS A 16 -11.89 -14.38 -5.65
CA LYS A 16 -10.84 -15.41 -5.50
C LYS A 16 -10.16 -15.74 -6.83
N ARG A 17 -10.92 -15.83 -7.93
CA ARG A 17 -10.37 -16.10 -9.27
C ARG A 17 -9.54 -14.93 -9.80
N ALA A 18 -9.92 -13.69 -9.51
CA ALA A 18 -9.15 -12.51 -9.87
C ALA A 18 -7.85 -12.45 -9.06
N ASN A 19 -7.93 -12.64 -7.74
CA ASN A 19 -6.77 -12.59 -6.84
C ASN A 19 -5.78 -13.74 -7.08
N ALA A 20 -6.26 -14.94 -7.42
CA ALA A 20 -5.40 -16.08 -7.70
C ALA A 20 -4.49 -15.88 -8.94
N LYS A 21 -4.89 -15.00 -9.87
CA LYS A 21 -4.12 -14.68 -11.07
C LYS A 21 -3.24 -13.43 -10.90
N LEU A 22 -3.42 -12.69 -9.80
CA LEU A 22 -2.65 -11.49 -9.53
C LEU A 22 -1.31 -11.86 -8.88
N HIS A 23 -0.31 -12.16 -9.71
CA HIS A 23 1.05 -12.37 -9.25
C HIS A 23 1.74 -11.02 -9.01
N LYS A 24 1.80 -10.61 -7.74
CA LYS A 24 2.70 -9.52 -7.32
C LYS A 24 4.07 -10.10 -7.00
N SER A 25 5.07 -9.80 -7.82
CA SER A 25 6.46 -10.11 -7.48
C SER A 25 6.96 -9.10 -6.43
N ASN A 26 7.59 -9.58 -5.36
CA ASN A 26 8.23 -8.73 -4.34
C ASN A 26 9.54 -8.07 -4.83
N LYS A 27 9.71 -7.95 -6.15
CA LYS A 27 10.91 -7.41 -6.79
C LYS A 27 10.50 -6.08 -7.43
N PRO A 28 11.25 -5.00 -7.21
CA PRO A 28 10.98 -3.75 -7.92
C PRO A 28 11.12 -4.01 -9.42
N ARG A 29 10.18 -3.46 -10.22
CA ARG A 29 10.31 -3.50 -11.68
C ARG A 29 11.65 -2.88 -12.06
N TYR A 30 12.39 -3.56 -12.94
CA TYR A 30 13.57 -2.94 -13.51
C TYR A 30 13.13 -1.74 -14.34
N ILE A 31 13.67 -0.59 -14.00
CA ILE A 31 13.48 0.70 -14.67
C ILE A 31 14.85 1.14 -15.18
N SER A 32 14.88 1.92 -16.26
CA SER A 32 16.15 2.40 -16.82
C SER A 32 16.89 3.30 -15.82
N LYS A 33 18.20 3.50 -16.02
CA LYS A 33 19.01 4.38 -15.16
C LYS A 33 18.42 5.80 -15.06
N ALA A 34 17.93 6.34 -16.18
CA ALA A 34 17.28 7.66 -16.22
C ALA A 34 15.98 7.69 -15.40
N GLN A 35 15.14 6.65 -15.52
CA GLN A 35 13.89 6.56 -14.76
C GLN A 35 14.13 6.36 -13.25
N ARG A 36 15.22 5.67 -12.87
CA ARG A 36 15.59 5.51 -11.46
C ARG A 36 16.01 6.85 -10.84
N ALA A 37 16.82 7.64 -11.55
CA ALA A 37 17.22 8.98 -11.08
C ALA A 37 16.00 9.91 -10.89
N ALA A 38 15.09 9.94 -11.88
CA ALA A 38 13.87 10.75 -11.80
C ALA A 38 12.97 10.35 -10.61
N LEU A 39 12.80 9.04 -10.37
CA LEU A 39 12.01 8.57 -9.23
C LEU A 39 12.69 8.79 -7.87
N GLU A 40 14.02 8.81 -7.80
CA GLU A 40 14.78 9.08 -6.58
C GLU A 40 14.69 10.57 -6.20
N GLU A 41 14.74 11.48 -7.18
CA GLU A 41 14.50 12.91 -6.97
C GLU A 41 13.05 13.19 -6.49
N GLU A 42 12.05 12.54 -7.10
CA GLU A 42 10.66 12.65 -6.67
C GLU A 42 10.42 12.04 -5.27
N GLN A 43 11.05 10.91 -4.94
CA GLN A 43 10.96 10.30 -3.61
C GLN A 43 11.69 11.10 -2.53
N ALA A 44 12.82 11.75 -2.84
CA ALA A 44 13.50 12.67 -1.93
C ALA A 44 12.63 13.90 -1.61
N ALA A 45 11.88 14.41 -2.58
CA ALA A 45 10.93 15.51 -2.36
C ALA A 45 9.74 15.10 -1.46
N GLN A 46 9.24 13.86 -1.57
CA GLN A 46 8.11 13.37 -0.77
C GLN A 46 8.50 12.87 0.63
N THR A 47 9.74 12.39 0.82
CA THR A 47 10.21 11.94 2.16
C THR A 47 10.44 13.11 3.10
N THR A 48 10.78 14.30 2.58
CA THR A 48 10.92 15.54 3.39
C THR A 48 9.58 15.98 4.00
N SER A 49 8.43 15.62 3.40
CA SER A 49 7.09 15.99 3.88
C SER A 49 6.49 15.00 4.88
N THR A 50 7.07 13.81 5.05
CA THR A 50 6.56 12.77 5.97
C THR A 50 7.40 12.62 7.25
N VAL A 51 8.66 13.06 7.24
CA VAL A 51 9.53 13.05 8.45
C VAL A 51 9.21 14.14 9.46
N SER A 52 8.48 15.20 9.08
CA SER A 52 8.03 16.25 10.00
C SER A 52 6.82 15.87 10.86
N GLY A 53 6.13 14.76 10.54
CA GLY A 53 4.96 14.29 11.30
C GLY A 53 5.27 13.20 12.34
N ALA A 54 6.49 12.64 12.36
CA ALA A 54 6.83 11.51 13.23
C ALA A 54 7.53 11.93 14.54
N SER A 55 7.94 13.19 14.69
CA SER A 55 8.58 13.70 15.92
C SER A 55 7.58 14.18 16.99
N ASP A 56 6.27 14.27 16.68
CA ASP A 56 5.26 14.83 17.59
C ASP A 56 4.53 13.75 18.44
N ALA A 57 4.64 12.47 18.08
CA ALA A 57 3.91 11.39 18.76
C ALA A 57 4.62 10.81 20.01
N THR A 58 5.85 11.24 20.32
CA THR A 58 6.62 10.71 21.47
C THR A 58 6.55 11.64 22.70
N SER A 59 6.04 12.86 22.57
CA SER A 59 5.93 13.83 23.67
C SER A 59 4.61 13.79 24.45
N GLU A 60 3.58 13.10 23.95
CA GLU A 60 2.24 13.06 24.59
C GLU A 60 2.07 11.92 25.61
N SER A 61 2.97 10.92 25.64
CA SER A 61 2.84 9.77 26.57
C SER A 61 3.53 9.94 27.92
N LEU A 62 4.11 11.13 28.19
CA LEU A 62 4.90 11.40 29.40
C LEU A 62 4.27 12.45 30.34
N ARG A 63 2.99 12.80 30.14
CA ARG A 63 2.24 13.66 31.06
C ARG A 63 0.90 13.04 31.40
N GLU A 64 0.87 12.30 32.49
CA GLU A 64 -0.21 12.28 33.47
C GLU A 64 0.28 11.46 34.68
N ASP A 65 0.54 12.20 35.77
CA ASP A 65 0.56 11.71 37.16
C ASP A 65 -0.85 11.22 37.58
#